data_AF-A0A534SDK5-F1
#
_entry.id   AF-A0A534SDK5-F1
#
_cell.length_a   1.000
_cell.length_b   1.000
_cell.length_c   1.000
_cell.angle_alpha   90.00
_cell.angle_beta   90.00
_cell.angle_gamma   90.00
#
_symmetry.space_group_name_H-M   'P 1'
#
loop_
_entity.id
_entity.type
_entity.pdbx_description
1 polymer ?
#
loop_
_entity_poly.entity_id
_entity_poly.type
_entity_poly.pdbx_seq_one_letter_code
_entity_poly.pdbx_strand_id
1 'polypeptide(L)'
;LVSRYRVDKTFTKKLEMFIYTPGLRRVRRQPQPRRSDRFPNQAFTFDDGFGRDAWEWFWRILGTDILYQTVRFPNTRKSITLADANGTFHDVLASEIKPMGKDYPAYTADGGVACYVVEAKVREDWLPGYYAPRILYWLDQDAFYPLRVEEYDHNGKLIFIETRVAEMRNPNLKERGYGMQIDLYWDVPTDLMTYSVHDAHQLRQWTEEDRKAYFNPDFMRRVWFISGVKSQSDINSPDEFFLRPALFEDRFPDERKIELPPDLRARIDAQEKAGRLVFSEERAEQ
;
A
#
# COMPACT_ATOMS: atom_id res chain seq x y z
N LEU A 1 -1.09 0.26 -19.97
CA LEU A 1 -2.02 1.42 -19.80
C LEU A 1 -3.22 0.91 -19.05
N VAL A 2 -3.59 1.60 -17.98
CA VAL A 2 -4.73 1.24 -17.15
C VAL A 2 -5.59 2.49 -16.99
N SER A 3 -6.87 2.37 -17.33
CA SER A 3 -7.89 3.38 -17.06
C SER A 3 -8.81 2.86 -15.97
N ARG A 4 -9.04 3.69 -14.96
CA ARG A 4 -9.89 3.40 -13.81
C ARG A 4 -11.18 4.18 -13.92
N TYR A 5 -12.28 3.55 -13.54
CA TYR A 5 -13.59 4.17 -13.52
C TYR A 5 -14.20 4.03 -12.12
N ARG A 6 -14.98 5.03 -11.73
CA ARG A 6 -15.92 4.90 -10.61
C ARG A 6 -17.11 4.07 -11.07
N VAL A 7 -17.57 3.14 -10.25
CA VAL A 7 -18.75 2.31 -10.57
C VAL A 7 -20.03 2.86 -9.98
N ASP A 8 -21.17 2.41 -10.46
CA ASP A 8 -22.45 2.58 -9.79
C ASP A 8 -23.31 1.32 -9.99
N LYS A 9 -24.59 1.34 -9.61
CA LYS A 9 -25.49 0.18 -9.77
C LYS A 9 -25.72 -0.22 -11.24
N THR A 10 -25.47 0.68 -12.17
CA THR A 10 -25.68 0.49 -13.61
C THR A 10 -24.38 0.31 -14.39
N PHE A 11 -23.28 0.92 -13.91
CA PHE A 11 -21.96 0.82 -14.52
C PHE A 11 -20.98 0.11 -13.59
N THR A 12 -20.66 -1.15 -13.88
CA THR A 12 -19.88 -2.02 -12.98
C THR A 12 -18.43 -2.24 -13.43
N LYS A 13 -18.02 -1.68 -14.57
CA LYS A 13 -16.66 -1.84 -15.12
C LYS A 13 -15.69 -0.91 -14.38
N LYS A 14 -14.94 -1.44 -13.41
CA LYS A 14 -13.90 -0.68 -12.67
C LYS A 14 -12.66 -0.38 -13.50
N LEU A 15 -12.30 -1.29 -14.41
CA LEU A 15 -10.99 -1.28 -15.03
C LEU A 15 -11.04 -1.50 -16.52
N GLU A 16 -10.19 -0.76 -17.22
CA GLU A 16 -9.80 -1.06 -18.57
C GLU A 16 -8.29 -1.13 -18.67
N MET A 17 -7.80 -2.30 -19.09
CA MET A 17 -6.38 -2.60 -19.10
C MET A 17 -5.91 -2.93 -20.51
N PHE A 18 -4.76 -2.35 -20.87
CA PHE A 18 -4.04 -2.68 -22.08
C PHE A 18 -2.58 -3.00 -21.73
N ILE A 19 -2.07 -4.09 -22.29
CA ILE A 19 -0.68 -4.52 -22.11
C ILE A 19 0.04 -4.47 -23.45
N TYR A 20 1.24 -3.91 -23.47
CA TYR A 20 2.17 -4.01 -24.58
C TYR A 20 3.05 -5.24 -24.38
N THR A 21 3.12 -6.11 -25.39
CA THR A 21 4.01 -7.28 -25.40
C THR A 21 5.20 -6.98 -26.31
N PRO A 22 6.41 -6.72 -25.79
CA PRO A 22 7.56 -6.31 -26.59
C PRO A 22 7.94 -7.33 -27.68
N GLY A 23 7.96 -8.62 -27.34
CA GLY A 23 8.28 -9.70 -28.29
C GLY A 23 7.31 -9.81 -29.47
N LEU A 24 6.06 -9.33 -29.31
CA LEU A 24 5.05 -9.31 -30.37
C LEU A 24 4.84 -7.92 -30.97
N ARG A 25 5.42 -6.88 -30.38
CA ARG A 25 5.21 -5.45 -30.69
C ARG A 25 3.72 -5.09 -30.80
N ARG A 26 2.88 -5.69 -29.96
CA ARG A 26 1.42 -5.53 -29.99
C ARG A 26 0.89 -5.03 -28.67
N VAL A 27 -0.09 -4.14 -28.76
CA VAL A 27 -0.95 -3.73 -27.64
C VAL A 27 -2.20 -4.58 -27.68
N ARG A 28 -2.56 -5.18 -26.55
CA ARG A 28 -3.80 -5.96 -26.41
C ARG A 28 -4.60 -5.45 -25.23
N ARG A 29 -5.92 -5.31 -25.44
CA ARG A 29 -6.88 -5.13 -24.36
C ARG A 29 -6.94 -6.43 -23.55
N GLN A 30 -6.87 -6.32 -22.24
CA GLN A 30 -7.05 -7.44 -21.32
C GLN A 30 -8.48 -7.40 -20.77
N PRO A 31 -9.08 -8.57 -20.47
CA PRO A 31 -10.30 -8.61 -19.67
C PRO A 31 -10.05 -7.94 -18.31
N GLN A 32 -11.10 -7.40 -17.71
CA GLN A 32 -11.01 -6.93 -16.34
C GLN A 32 -10.68 -8.13 -15.42
N PRO A 33 -9.62 -8.04 -14.60
CA PRO A 33 -9.29 -9.08 -13.64
C PRO A 33 -10.36 -9.18 -12.56
N ARG A 34 -10.42 -10.31 -11.86
CA ARG A 34 -11.30 -10.38 -10.67
C ARG A 34 -10.70 -9.51 -9.59
N ARG A 35 -11.57 -8.96 -8.75
CA ARG A 35 -11.19 -8.03 -7.68
C ARG A 35 -10.22 -8.66 -6.68
N SER A 36 -10.43 -9.93 -6.36
CA SER A 36 -9.61 -10.75 -5.47
C SER A 36 -8.34 -11.31 -6.10
N ASP A 37 -8.18 -11.17 -7.43
CA ASP A 37 -6.97 -11.68 -8.08
C ASP A 37 -5.78 -10.84 -7.60
N ARG A 38 -4.67 -11.50 -7.25
CA ARG A 38 -3.42 -10.83 -6.91
C ARG A 38 -2.69 -10.39 -8.16
N PHE A 39 -1.95 -9.28 -8.06
CA PHE A 39 -0.96 -8.98 -9.08
C PHE A 39 0.11 -10.08 -9.09
N PRO A 40 0.72 -10.40 -10.25
CA PRO A 40 1.76 -11.40 -10.33
C PRO A 40 2.90 -11.10 -9.34
N ASN A 41 3.22 -12.06 -8.48
CA ASN A 41 4.25 -11.97 -7.44
C ASN A 41 4.03 -10.82 -6.43
N GLN A 42 2.79 -10.41 -6.20
CA GLN A 42 2.44 -9.38 -5.22
C GLN A 42 1.56 -9.95 -4.11
N ALA A 43 1.70 -9.40 -2.90
CA ALA A 43 0.83 -9.72 -1.78
C ALA A 43 -0.58 -9.12 -1.98
N PHE A 44 -0.67 -7.97 -2.64
CA PHE A 44 -1.89 -7.20 -2.80
C PHE A 44 -2.71 -7.60 -4.04
N THR A 45 -4.03 -7.43 -3.92
CA THR A 45 -5.03 -7.69 -4.95
C THR A 45 -5.23 -6.51 -5.91
N PHE A 46 -5.99 -6.74 -6.98
CA PHE A 46 -6.41 -5.66 -7.87
C PHE A 46 -7.21 -4.56 -7.18
N ASP A 47 -8.02 -4.92 -6.18
CA ASP A 47 -8.78 -3.93 -5.40
C ASP A 47 -7.90 -3.09 -4.47
N ASP A 48 -6.81 -3.66 -3.96
CA ASP A 48 -5.86 -2.94 -3.11
C ASP A 48 -5.09 -1.91 -3.93
N GLY A 49 -4.60 -2.31 -5.11
CA GLY A 49 -3.85 -1.42 -6.00
C GLY A 49 -4.70 -0.36 -6.72
N PHE A 50 -5.98 -0.65 -6.99
CA PHE A 50 -6.84 0.24 -7.78
C PHE A 50 -7.97 0.91 -7.01
N GLY A 51 -8.26 0.44 -5.80
CA GLY A 51 -9.16 1.05 -4.86
C GLY A 51 -10.60 0.52 -4.91
N ARG A 52 -11.30 0.83 -3.82
CA ARG A 52 -12.70 0.52 -3.60
C ARG A 52 -13.53 1.80 -3.69
N ASP A 53 -14.79 1.66 -4.05
CA ASP A 53 -15.70 2.79 -4.15
C ASP A 53 -16.52 2.93 -2.88
N ALA A 54 -16.66 4.15 -2.36
CA ALA A 54 -17.19 4.38 -1.02
C ALA A 54 -18.64 3.90 -0.83
N TRP A 55 -19.46 3.94 -1.88
CA TRP A 55 -20.86 3.49 -1.83
C TRP A 55 -21.02 1.96 -1.77
N GLU A 56 -19.96 1.19 -1.98
CA GLU A 56 -19.95 -0.28 -1.88
C GLU A 56 -20.01 -0.77 -0.41
N TRP A 57 -19.99 0.14 0.58
CA TRP A 57 -19.79 -0.16 1.99
C TRP A 57 -20.78 0.56 2.91
N PHE A 58 -21.05 -0.05 4.05
CA PHE A 58 -21.49 0.63 5.26
C PHE A 58 -20.27 1.05 6.07
N TRP A 59 -20.28 2.27 6.59
CA TRP A 59 -19.15 2.85 7.31
C TRP A 59 -19.51 3.09 8.78
N ARG A 60 -18.60 2.75 9.69
CA ARG A 60 -18.74 2.99 11.13
C ARG A 60 -17.40 3.36 11.74
N ILE A 61 -17.38 4.38 12.59
CA ILE A 61 -16.19 4.69 13.40
C ILE A 61 -16.18 3.72 14.60
N LEU A 62 -15.08 3.01 14.78
CA LEU A 62 -14.85 2.12 15.92
C LEU A 62 -14.23 2.85 17.10
N GLY A 63 -13.38 3.85 16.83
CA GLY A 63 -12.75 4.67 17.84
C GLY A 63 -11.59 5.49 17.28
N THR A 64 -10.65 5.83 18.16
CA THR A 64 -9.43 6.57 17.84
C THR A 64 -8.21 5.80 18.31
N ASP A 65 -7.08 6.01 17.65
CA ASP A 65 -5.80 5.37 17.96
C ASP A 65 -4.64 6.33 17.66
N ILE A 66 -3.43 6.03 18.12
CA ILE A 66 -2.21 6.76 17.78
C ILE A 66 -1.20 5.79 17.15
N LEU A 67 -0.73 6.15 15.96
CA LEU A 67 0.31 5.42 15.23
C LEU A 67 1.64 6.17 15.32
N TYR A 68 2.63 5.55 15.96
CA TYR A 68 4.01 6.06 16.00
C TYR A 68 4.86 5.54 14.84
N GLN A 69 4.50 4.39 14.29
CA GLN A 69 5.19 3.72 13.20
C GLN A 69 4.17 2.95 12.36
N THR A 70 4.40 2.91 11.05
CA THR A 70 3.60 2.13 10.09
C THR A 70 4.48 1.11 9.38
N VAL A 71 5.28 1.54 8.41
CA VAL A 71 6.32 0.73 7.76
C VAL A 71 7.49 0.58 8.72
N ARG A 72 7.95 -0.67 8.90
CA ARG A 72 8.96 -1.03 9.89
C ARG A 72 10.24 -1.45 9.19
N PHE A 73 11.31 -0.70 9.42
CA PHE A 73 12.63 -1.01 8.88
C PHE A 73 13.36 -2.00 9.80
N PRO A 74 14.15 -2.94 9.24
CA PRO A 74 15.01 -3.78 10.06
C PRO A 74 16.21 -2.96 10.58
N ASN A 75 16.81 -3.40 11.68
CA ASN A 75 17.99 -2.76 12.28
C ASN A 75 19.26 -2.82 11.39
N THR A 76 19.26 -3.70 10.41
CA THR A 76 20.28 -3.87 9.36
C THR A 76 20.17 -2.82 8.25
N ARG A 77 18.98 -2.24 8.03
CA ARG A 77 18.77 -1.18 7.02
C ARG A 77 18.71 0.19 7.69
N LYS A 78 19.87 0.83 7.83
CA LYS A 78 19.99 2.12 8.53
C LYS A 78 19.53 3.32 7.70
N SER A 79 19.55 3.22 6.37
CA SER A 79 19.13 4.28 5.46
C SER A 79 18.45 3.74 4.21
N ILE A 80 17.78 4.64 3.50
CA ILE A 80 17.19 4.42 2.19
C ILE A 80 17.47 5.63 1.30
N THR A 81 17.84 5.39 0.05
CA THR A 81 18.04 6.44 -0.95
C THR A 81 16.69 6.76 -1.59
N LEU A 82 16.21 7.98 -1.42
CA LEU A 82 14.98 8.49 -2.01
C LEU A 82 15.29 9.51 -3.11
N ALA A 83 14.39 9.63 -4.09
CA ALA A 83 14.47 10.62 -5.14
C ALA A 83 13.48 11.78 -4.94
N ASP A 84 13.98 13.00 -5.07
CA ASP A 84 13.17 14.21 -5.11
C ASP A 84 12.47 14.38 -6.47
N ALA A 85 11.46 15.24 -6.52
CA ALA A 85 10.75 15.59 -7.77
C ALA A 85 11.69 16.13 -8.87
N ASN A 86 12.82 16.74 -8.51
CA ASN A 86 13.82 17.23 -9.46
C ASN A 86 14.78 16.12 -9.97
N GLY A 87 14.63 14.88 -9.50
CA GLY A 87 15.47 13.74 -9.86
C GLY A 87 16.78 13.63 -9.09
N THR A 88 17.00 14.45 -8.07
CA THR A 88 18.15 14.33 -7.16
C THR A 88 17.90 13.21 -6.16
N PHE A 89 18.94 12.44 -5.85
CA PHE A 89 18.88 11.38 -4.86
C PHE A 89 19.53 11.85 -3.56
N HIS A 90 18.92 11.46 -2.44
CA HIS A 90 19.45 11.72 -1.12
C HIS A 90 19.19 10.52 -0.20
N ASP A 91 20.10 10.27 0.72
CA ASP A 91 19.93 9.22 1.73
C ASP A 91 19.16 9.77 2.92
N VAL A 92 18.15 9.02 3.35
CA VAL A 92 17.38 9.30 4.57
C VAL A 92 17.64 8.19 5.56
N LEU A 93 17.89 8.55 6.83
CA LEU A 93 18.00 7.57 7.89
C LEU A 93 16.64 6.91 8.12
N ALA A 94 16.61 5.59 8.23
CA ALA A 94 15.37 4.84 8.47
C ALA A 94 14.65 5.29 9.75
N SER A 95 15.39 5.74 10.75
CA SER A 95 14.87 6.29 12.01
C SER A 95 14.21 7.68 11.87
N GLU A 96 14.44 8.39 10.78
CA GLU A 96 13.87 9.72 10.52
C GLU A 96 12.60 9.65 9.67
N ILE A 97 12.28 8.48 9.12
CA ILE A 97 11.08 8.27 8.30
C ILE A 97 9.87 8.15 9.23
N LYS A 98 9.00 9.16 9.17
CA LYS A 98 7.77 9.23 9.96
C LYS A 98 6.52 8.88 9.13
N PRO A 99 5.42 8.41 9.73
CA PRO A 99 4.24 7.94 9.01
C PRO A 99 3.63 8.95 8.00
N MET A 100 3.69 10.26 8.30
CA MET A 100 3.15 11.33 7.44
C MET A 100 4.25 12.26 6.89
N GLY A 101 5.51 11.83 6.90
CA GLY A 101 6.65 12.67 6.53
C GLY A 101 7.05 13.65 7.62
N LYS A 102 8.26 14.20 7.54
CA LYS A 102 8.86 15.00 8.63
C LYS A 102 8.11 16.31 8.95
N ASP A 103 7.49 16.92 7.94
CA ASP A 103 6.88 18.26 8.01
C ASP A 103 5.37 18.23 8.25
N TYR A 104 4.79 17.07 8.61
CA TYR A 104 3.36 16.96 8.89
C TYR A 104 2.99 17.76 10.16
N PRO A 105 2.03 18.70 10.07
CA PRO A 105 1.79 19.68 11.12
C PRO A 105 1.02 19.13 12.32
N ALA A 106 0.34 18.00 12.18
CA ALA A 106 -0.60 17.46 13.17
C ALA A 106 -0.05 16.23 13.91
N TYR A 107 1.29 16.08 13.99
CA TYR A 107 1.88 15.14 14.95
C TYR A 107 1.45 15.49 16.38
N THR A 108 1.19 14.46 17.19
CA THR A 108 1.06 14.61 18.64
C THR A 108 2.38 15.09 19.25
N ALA A 109 2.33 15.61 20.48
CA ALA A 109 3.51 16.16 21.15
C ALA A 109 4.67 15.15 21.31
N ASP A 110 4.34 13.86 21.39
CA ASP A 110 5.28 12.74 21.44
C ASP A 110 5.57 12.10 20.07
N GLY A 111 5.09 12.72 18.97
CA GLY A 111 5.46 12.38 17.60
C GLY A 111 4.63 11.29 16.92
N GLY A 112 3.49 10.90 17.49
CA GLY A 112 2.53 9.98 16.89
C GLY A 112 1.54 10.69 15.95
N VAL A 113 0.84 9.91 15.12
CA VAL A 113 -0.26 10.37 14.28
C VAL A 113 -1.58 9.92 14.88
N ALA A 114 -2.45 10.87 15.21
CA ALA A 114 -3.79 10.57 15.70
C ALA A 114 -4.66 10.07 14.54
N CYS A 115 -5.32 8.93 14.73
CA CYS A 115 -6.13 8.29 13.71
C CYS A 115 -7.59 8.10 14.18
N TYR A 116 -8.52 8.17 13.24
CA TYR A 116 -9.80 7.45 13.35
C TYR A 116 -9.58 6.00 12.93
N VAL A 117 -10.16 5.07 13.69
CA VAL A 117 -10.27 3.66 13.28
C VAL A 117 -11.67 3.45 12.75
N VAL A 118 -11.76 3.17 11.44
CA VAL A 118 -13.02 3.11 10.70
C VAL A 118 -13.22 1.72 10.11
N GLU A 119 -14.39 1.16 10.33
CA GLU A 119 -14.86 -0.07 9.70
C GLU A 119 -15.59 0.24 8.40
N ALA A 120 -15.23 -0.48 7.35
CA ALA A 120 -16.01 -0.64 6.14
C ALA A 120 -16.56 -2.07 6.08
N LYS A 121 -17.88 -2.21 6.16
CA LYS A 121 -18.58 -3.50 6.00
C LYS A 121 -19.26 -3.54 4.64
N VAL A 122 -19.02 -4.60 3.87
CA VAL A 122 -19.51 -4.70 2.50
C VAL A 122 -21.03 -4.63 2.45
N ARG A 123 -21.54 -3.97 1.42
CA ARG A 123 -22.95 -4.02 1.06
C ARG A 123 -23.16 -5.17 0.08
N GLU A 124 -23.75 -6.26 0.55
CA GLU A 124 -24.04 -7.43 -0.30
C GLU A 124 -24.97 -7.10 -1.48
N ASP A 125 -25.79 -6.04 -1.39
CA ASP A 125 -26.60 -5.56 -2.52
C ASP A 125 -25.77 -4.88 -3.63
N TRP A 126 -24.51 -4.53 -3.33
CA TRP A 126 -23.56 -3.94 -4.27
C TRP A 126 -22.50 -4.95 -4.71
N LEU A 127 -21.92 -5.68 -3.75
CA LEU A 127 -20.82 -6.63 -3.99
C LEU A 127 -21.14 -8.00 -3.38
N PRO A 128 -22.03 -8.79 -4.01
CA PRO A 128 -22.38 -10.11 -3.53
C PRO A 128 -21.15 -11.02 -3.43
N GLY A 129 -20.91 -11.61 -2.26
CA GLY A 129 -19.82 -12.57 -2.06
C GLY A 129 -18.41 -11.97 -2.20
N TYR A 130 -18.27 -10.68 -1.88
CA TYR A 130 -16.98 -10.01 -1.90
C TYR A 130 -15.99 -10.65 -0.91
N TYR A 131 -14.78 -10.95 -1.37
CA TYR A 131 -13.81 -11.78 -0.64
C TYR A 131 -13.31 -11.18 0.70
N ALA A 132 -13.26 -9.85 0.81
CA ALA A 132 -12.87 -9.12 2.01
C ALA A 132 -14.07 -8.30 2.53
N PRO A 133 -15.11 -8.96 3.08
CA PRO A 133 -16.38 -8.32 3.44
C PRO A 133 -16.25 -7.26 4.54
N ARG A 134 -15.10 -7.21 5.24
CA ARG A 134 -14.83 -6.25 6.30
C ARG A 134 -13.41 -5.75 6.22
N ILE A 135 -13.27 -4.43 6.26
CA ILE A 135 -11.99 -3.73 6.18
C ILE A 135 -11.91 -2.72 7.31
N LEU A 136 -10.78 -2.67 8.00
CA LEU A 136 -10.50 -1.63 8.99
C LEU A 136 -9.45 -0.67 8.44
N TYR A 137 -9.69 0.62 8.62
CA TYR A 137 -8.79 1.70 8.22
C TYR A 137 -8.35 2.50 9.43
N TRP A 138 -7.04 2.75 9.54
CA TRP A 138 -6.51 3.82 10.38
C TRP A 138 -6.32 5.03 9.49
N LEU A 139 -7.24 5.98 9.63
CA LEU A 139 -7.25 7.22 8.86
C LEU A 139 -6.71 8.33 9.74
N ASP A 140 -5.68 9.02 9.27
CA ASP A 140 -5.19 10.23 9.90
C ASP A 140 -6.34 11.23 10.18
N GLN A 141 -6.37 11.86 11.35
CA GLN A 141 -7.47 12.75 11.74
C GLN A 141 -7.47 14.10 11.01
N ASP A 142 -6.34 14.56 10.48
CA ASP A 142 -6.22 15.85 9.79
C ASP A 142 -6.44 15.72 8.27
N ALA A 143 -5.64 14.87 7.62
CA ALA A 143 -5.66 14.65 6.18
C ALA A 143 -6.61 13.54 5.72
N PHE A 144 -7.17 12.77 6.65
CA PHE A 144 -8.01 11.60 6.34
C PHE A 144 -7.27 10.57 5.47
N TYR A 145 -5.94 10.56 5.56
CA TYR A 145 -5.08 9.68 4.78
C TYR A 145 -4.97 8.31 5.46
N PRO A 146 -5.21 7.19 4.75
CA PRO A 146 -5.06 5.86 5.31
C PRO A 146 -3.59 5.50 5.54
N LEU A 147 -3.24 5.19 6.79
CA LEU A 147 -1.89 4.80 7.22
C LEU A 147 -1.75 3.29 7.46
N ARG A 148 -2.85 2.64 7.80
CA ARG A 148 -2.96 1.19 7.93
C ARG A 148 -4.31 0.72 7.40
N VAL A 149 -4.30 -0.38 6.67
CA VAL A 149 -5.51 -1.07 6.20
C VAL A 149 -5.41 -2.53 6.61
N GLU A 150 -6.50 -3.07 7.15
CA GLU A 150 -6.61 -4.48 7.48
C GLU A 150 -7.85 -5.08 6.83
N GLU A 151 -7.70 -6.24 6.19
CA GLU A 151 -8.82 -6.95 5.58
C GLU A 151 -9.12 -8.24 6.33
N TYR A 152 -10.41 -8.54 6.43
CA TYR A 152 -10.93 -9.69 7.14
C TYR A 152 -11.81 -10.52 6.22
N ASP A 153 -11.66 -11.84 6.29
CA ASP A 153 -12.48 -12.79 5.53
C ASP A 153 -13.91 -12.92 6.09
N HIS A 154 -14.73 -13.77 5.47
CA HIS A 154 -16.10 -14.07 5.93
C HIS A 154 -16.16 -14.75 7.32
N ASN A 155 -15.07 -15.33 7.80
CA ASN A 155 -14.97 -15.90 9.15
C ASN A 155 -14.49 -14.86 10.18
N GLY A 156 -14.32 -13.61 9.74
CA GLY A 156 -13.79 -12.50 10.52
C GLY A 156 -12.29 -12.61 10.80
N LYS A 157 -11.54 -13.48 10.12
CA LYS A 157 -10.09 -13.64 10.33
C LYS A 157 -9.31 -12.63 9.50
N LEU A 158 -8.27 -12.06 10.09
CA LEU A 158 -7.32 -11.19 9.40
C LEU A 158 -6.65 -11.95 8.23
N ILE A 159 -6.70 -11.38 7.02
CA ILE A 159 -6.10 -11.96 5.81
C ILE A 159 -5.08 -11.05 5.15
N PHE A 160 -5.11 -9.74 5.41
CA PHE A 160 -4.22 -8.79 4.76
C PHE A 160 -3.93 -7.59 5.64
N ILE A 161 -2.69 -7.11 5.63
CA ILE A 161 -2.31 -5.83 6.22
C ILE A 161 -1.54 -5.01 5.18
N GLU A 162 -1.94 -3.75 5.03
CA GLU A 162 -1.21 -2.71 4.32
C GLU A 162 -0.79 -1.63 5.31
N THR A 163 0.45 -1.15 5.22
CA THR A 163 0.94 -0.02 6.01
C THR A 163 1.71 0.95 5.14
N ARG A 164 1.41 2.24 5.30
CA ARG A 164 1.93 3.30 4.42
C ARG A 164 2.78 4.30 5.19
N VAL A 165 3.80 4.82 4.52
CA VAL A 165 4.40 6.12 4.80
C VAL A 165 3.88 7.08 3.73
N ALA A 166 3.31 8.20 4.18
CA ALA A 166 2.81 9.26 3.33
C ALA A 166 3.77 10.45 3.31
N GLU A 167 3.69 11.24 2.23
CA GLU A 167 4.39 12.50 2.09
C GLU A 167 3.50 13.52 1.37
N MET A 168 3.64 14.80 1.71
CA MET A 168 2.94 15.88 1.02
C MET A 168 3.46 16.01 -0.42
N ARG A 169 2.72 15.45 -1.39
CA ARG A 169 3.09 15.47 -2.82
C ARG A 169 2.58 16.69 -3.56
N ASN A 170 1.43 17.21 -3.15
CA ASN A 170 0.80 18.36 -3.80
C ASN A 170 0.25 19.35 -2.77
N PRO A 171 1.07 20.30 -2.30
CA PRO A 171 0.64 21.33 -1.36
C PRO A 171 -0.57 22.15 -1.83
N ASN A 172 -0.79 22.27 -3.16
CA ASN A 172 -1.94 22.99 -3.71
C ASN A 172 -3.28 22.31 -3.40
N LEU A 173 -3.25 21.02 -3.05
CA LEU A 173 -4.44 20.26 -2.62
C LEU A 173 -4.60 20.24 -1.10
N LYS A 174 -3.76 20.98 -0.36
CA LYS A 174 -3.75 21.05 1.10
C LYS A 174 -3.70 19.64 1.71
N GLU A 175 -4.60 19.32 2.63
CA GLU A 175 -4.67 18.04 3.32
C GLU A 175 -4.90 16.84 2.36
N ARG A 176 -5.48 17.08 1.17
CA ARG A 176 -5.64 16.06 0.12
C ARG A 176 -4.40 15.87 -0.75
N GLY A 177 -3.33 16.61 -0.45
CA GLY A 177 -2.06 16.58 -1.17
C GLY A 177 -1.13 15.45 -0.73
N TYR A 178 -1.45 14.75 0.36
CA TYR A 178 -0.70 13.59 0.80
C TYR A 178 -0.82 12.44 -0.20
N GLY A 179 0.32 11.83 -0.49
CA GLY A 179 0.42 10.65 -1.34
C GLY A 179 1.42 9.66 -0.75
N MET A 180 1.40 8.44 -1.26
CA MET A 180 2.25 7.36 -0.81
C MET A 180 3.73 7.66 -1.12
N GLN A 181 4.61 7.36 -0.17
CA GLN A 181 6.06 7.33 -0.35
C GLN A 181 6.59 5.90 -0.22
N ILE A 182 6.15 5.16 0.79
CA ILE A 182 6.48 3.74 0.96
C ILE A 182 5.20 3.00 1.32
N ASP A 183 5.02 1.83 0.73
CA ASP A 183 3.96 0.91 1.12
C ASP A 183 4.52 -0.47 1.40
N LEU A 184 3.90 -1.15 2.35
CA LEU A 184 4.22 -2.52 2.71
C LEU A 184 2.92 -3.32 2.80
N TYR A 185 2.83 -4.33 1.95
CA TYR A 185 1.71 -5.25 1.85
C TYR A 185 2.10 -6.59 2.46
N TRP A 186 1.21 -7.19 3.23
CA TRP A 186 1.39 -8.50 3.81
C TRP A 186 0.12 -9.33 3.67
N ASP A 187 0.22 -10.38 2.85
CA ASP A 187 -0.78 -11.44 2.76
C ASP A 187 -0.54 -12.44 3.89
N VAL A 188 -1.33 -12.33 4.95
CA VAL A 188 -1.14 -13.09 6.18
C VAL A 188 -1.23 -14.61 5.96
N PRO A 189 -2.20 -15.15 5.17
CA PRO A 189 -2.34 -16.59 4.98
C PRO A 189 -1.15 -17.25 4.28
N THR A 190 -0.53 -16.58 3.31
CA THR A 190 0.65 -17.12 2.59
C THR A 190 1.97 -16.63 3.16
N ASP A 191 1.93 -15.72 4.14
CA ASP A 191 3.10 -15.01 4.69
C ASP A 191 3.93 -14.32 3.59
N LEU A 192 3.27 -13.86 2.52
CA LEU A 192 3.90 -13.14 1.42
C LEU A 192 3.89 -11.64 1.71
N MET A 193 5.08 -11.03 1.68
CA MET A 193 5.23 -9.59 1.80
C MET A 193 5.76 -8.98 0.51
N THR A 194 5.20 -7.85 0.10
CA THR A 194 5.76 -7.02 -0.96
C THR A 194 5.74 -5.55 -0.56
N TYR A 195 6.61 -4.76 -1.16
CA TYR A 195 6.71 -3.33 -0.88
C TYR A 195 6.71 -2.54 -2.19
N SER A 196 6.38 -1.26 -2.08
CA SER A 196 6.58 -0.29 -3.15
C SER A 196 7.17 0.99 -2.61
N VAL A 197 7.97 1.66 -3.44
CA VAL A 197 8.46 3.01 -3.18
C VAL A 197 7.99 3.90 -4.32
N HIS A 198 7.51 5.07 -3.93
CA HIS A 198 6.82 6.03 -4.78
C HIS A 198 7.54 7.37 -4.71
N ASP A 199 8.78 7.42 -5.19
CA ASP A 199 9.64 8.62 -5.19
C ASP A 199 9.66 9.32 -6.57
N ALA A 200 10.40 10.43 -6.67
CA ALA A 200 10.59 11.20 -7.90
C ALA A 200 9.30 11.69 -8.59
N HIS A 201 8.19 11.79 -7.83
CA HIS A 201 6.91 12.25 -8.38
C HIS A 201 6.96 13.72 -8.77
N GLN A 202 6.59 14.01 -10.01
CA GLN A 202 6.48 15.37 -10.53
C GLN A 202 5.02 15.75 -10.73
N LEU A 203 4.65 16.94 -10.25
CA LEU A 203 3.38 17.54 -10.59
C LEU A 203 3.43 18.00 -12.05
N ARG A 204 2.51 17.46 -12.86
CA ARG A 204 2.39 17.81 -14.26
C ARG A 204 0.98 18.25 -14.60
N GLN A 205 0.88 19.39 -15.27
CA GLN A 205 -0.33 19.81 -15.96
C GLN A 205 -0.30 19.25 -17.38
N TRP A 206 -1.31 18.47 -17.74
CA TRP A 206 -1.42 17.85 -19.06
C TRP A 206 -2.29 18.71 -19.96
N THR A 207 -1.72 19.16 -21.08
CA THR A 207 -2.47 19.82 -22.17
C THR A 207 -3.47 18.86 -22.81
N GLU A 208 -4.38 19.37 -23.64
CA GLU A 208 -5.31 18.51 -24.35
C GLU A 208 -4.58 17.61 -25.37
N GLU A 209 -3.56 18.15 -26.06
CA GLU A 209 -2.71 17.37 -26.96
C GLU A 209 -1.96 16.28 -26.20
N ASP A 210 -1.37 16.60 -25.04
CA ASP A 210 -0.69 15.62 -24.19
C ASP A 210 -1.65 14.49 -23.81
N ARG A 211 -2.88 14.83 -23.41
CA ARG A 211 -3.84 13.82 -22.97
C ARG A 211 -4.19 12.84 -24.10
N LYS A 212 -4.40 13.38 -25.32
CA LYS A 212 -4.65 12.58 -26.52
C LYS A 212 -3.46 11.70 -26.89
N ALA A 213 -2.24 12.19 -26.68
CA ALA A 213 -1.02 11.48 -27.01
C ALA A 213 -0.68 10.37 -26.00
N TYR A 214 -0.73 10.67 -24.70
CA TYR A 214 -0.20 9.81 -23.63
C TYR A 214 -1.22 8.85 -23.03
N PHE A 215 -2.49 9.26 -22.94
CA PHE A 215 -3.57 8.40 -22.41
C PHE A 215 -4.29 7.63 -23.51
N ASN A 216 -3.53 7.21 -24.53
CA ASN A 216 -3.99 6.36 -25.63
C ASN A 216 -3.24 5.02 -25.59
N PRO A 217 -3.92 3.86 -25.73
CA PRO A 217 -3.24 2.56 -25.76
C PRO A 217 -2.07 2.46 -26.75
N ASP A 218 -2.14 3.15 -27.88
CA ASP A 218 -1.06 3.16 -28.87
C ASP A 218 0.23 3.85 -28.38
N PHE A 219 0.15 4.70 -27.36
CA PHE A 219 1.33 5.28 -26.73
C PHE A 219 2.30 4.19 -26.24
N MET A 220 1.80 3.05 -25.77
CA MET A 220 2.65 2.00 -25.21
C MET A 220 3.58 1.32 -26.24
N ARG A 221 3.38 1.54 -27.55
CA ARG A 221 4.33 1.07 -28.59
C ARG A 221 5.57 1.95 -28.66
N ARG A 222 5.47 3.18 -28.15
CA ARG A 222 6.54 4.17 -28.11
C ARG A 222 7.40 3.80 -26.90
N VAL A 223 8.55 3.17 -27.14
CA VAL A 223 9.44 2.56 -26.13
C VAL A 223 10.15 3.61 -25.25
N TRP A 224 9.56 4.79 -25.07
CA TRP A 224 10.10 5.90 -24.29
C TRP A 224 9.09 6.35 -23.23
N PHE A 225 9.57 6.42 -21.99
CA PHE A 225 8.79 6.88 -20.84
C PHE A 225 8.98 8.38 -20.63
N ILE A 226 7.93 9.03 -20.13
CA ILE A 226 7.92 10.47 -19.85
C ILE A 226 8.79 10.84 -18.65
N SER A 227 8.97 9.90 -17.72
CA SER A 227 9.86 10.02 -16.58
C SER A 227 11.04 9.06 -16.76
N GLY A 228 12.26 9.59 -16.60
CA GLY A 228 13.51 8.84 -16.71
C GLY A 228 14.16 8.50 -15.37
N VAL A 229 13.60 8.94 -14.24
CA VAL A 229 14.21 8.71 -12.93
C VAL A 229 13.70 7.39 -12.38
N LYS A 230 14.58 6.39 -12.32
CA LYS A 230 14.32 5.12 -11.65
C LYS A 230 14.65 5.28 -10.16
N SER A 231 13.73 4.88 -9.28
CA SER A 231 13.99 4.79 -7.84
C SER A 231 15.27 3.99 -7.58
N GLN A 232 16.04 4.42 -6.57
CA GLN A 232 17.24 3.74 -6.08
C GLN A 232 17.01 3.13 -4.70
N SER A 233 15.76 3.04 -4.25
CA SER A 233 15.36 2.46 -2.97
C SER A 233 15.37 0.92 -2.94
N ASP A 234 16.21 0.30 -3.76
CA ASP A 234 16.30 -1.15 -3.91
C ASP A 234 16.70 -1.82 -2.58
N ILE A 235 16.34 -3.10 -2.44
CA ILE A 235 16.74 -3.97 -1.33
C ILE A 235 17.85 -4.87 -1.88
N ASN A 236 19.05 -4.75 -1.32
CA ASN A 236 20.22 -5.43 -1.86
C ASN A 236 20.41 -6.83 -1.26
N SER A 237 19.88 -7.06 -0.06
CA SER A 237 19.96 -8.34 0.64
C SER A 237 18.67 -8.65 1.43
N PRO A 238 18.37 -9.94 1.68
CA PRO A 238 17.14 -10.33 2.39
C PRO A 238 17.01 -9.74 3.81
N ASP A 239 18.12 -9.52 4.49
CA ASP A 239 18.15 -8.95 5.84
C ASP A 239 17.85 -7.45 5.85
N GLU A 240 17.95 -6.74 4.73
CA GLU A 240 17.51 -5.33 4.58
C GLU A 240 16.00 -5.21 4.36
N PHE A 241 15.28 -6.32 4.18
CA PHE A 241 13.85 -6.28 3.91
C PHE A 241 13.03 -5.81 5.13
N PHE A 242 11.95 -5.08 4.86
CA PHE A 242 11.04 -4.54 5.87
C PHE A 242 10.52 -5.63 6.83
N LEU A 243 10.31 -5.28 8.10
CA LEU A 243 9.69 -6.18 9.07
C LEU A 243 8.20 -6.33 8.77
N ARG A 244 7.60 -7.46 9.14
CA ARG A 244 6.14 -7.61 9.10
C ARG A 244 5.45 -6.45 9.82
N PRO A 245 4.34 -5.92 9.27
CA PRO A 245 3.51 -4.96 9.99
C PRO A 245 3.21 -5.44 11.41
N ALA A 246 3.24 -4.52 12.38
CA ALA A 246 2.90 -4.87 13.75
C ALA A 246 1.46 -5.39 13.82
N LEU A 247 1.22 -6.43 14.62
CA LEU A 247 -0.11 -7.03 14.77
C LEU A 247 -1.01 -6.23 15.69
N PHE A 248 -0.45 -5.47 16.65
CA PHE A 248 -1.21 -4.68 17.62
C PHE A 248 -2.31 -5.50 18.32
N GLU A 249 -1.98 -6.67 18.87
CA GLU A 249 -2.98 -7.64 19.37
C GLU A 249 -3.91 -7.08 20.46
N ASP A 250 -3.45 -6.06 21.18
CA ASP A 250 -4.17 -5.36 22.25
C ASP A 250 -5.14 -4.29 21.74
N ARG A 251 -5.05 -3.88 20.47
CA ARG A 251 -5.89 -2.79 19.92
C ARG A 251 -7.20 -3.35 19.37
N PHE A 252 -8.32 -2.79 19.85
CA PHE A 252 -9.68 -3.18 19.44
C PHE A 252 -9.93 -4.70 19.43
N PRO A 253 -9.65 -5.42 20.55
CA PRO A 253 -9.69 -6.89 20.58
C PRO A 253 -11.10 -7.46 20.31
N ASP A 254 -12.15 -6.72 20.67
CA ASP A 254 -13.54 -7.13 20.39
C ASP A 254 -13.90 -7.00 18.90
N GLU A 255 -13.15 -6.18 18.17
CA GLU A 255 -13.35 -5.93 16.74
C GLU A 255 -12.33 -6.68 15.88
N ARG A 256 -11.23 -7.19 16.42
CA ARG A 256 -10.11 -7.73 15.63
C ARG A 256 -9.81 -9.17 16.02
N LYS A 257 -9.94 -10.07 15.05
CA LYS A 257 -9.64 -11.50 15.22
C LYS A 257 -8.41 -11.89 14.42
N ILE A 258 -7.29 -12.02 15.14
CA ILE A 258 -5.97 -12.34 14.61
C ILE A 258 -5.62 -13.78 14.98
N GLU A 259 -5.86 -14.70 14.05
CA GLU A 259 -5.49 -16.11 14.20
C GLU A 259 -4.35 -16.44 13.24
N LEU A 260 -3.16 -16.68 13.79
CA LEU A 260 -1.98 -17.05 12.99
C LEU A 260 -1.60 -18.52 13.22
N PRO A 261 -1.13 -19.21 12.17
CA PRO A 261 -0.46 -20.50 12.32
C PRO A 261 0.71 -20.43 13.33
N PRO A 262 0.95 -21.49 14.15
CA PRO A 262 2.01 -21.47 15.16
C PRO A 262 3.42 -21.23 14.60
N ASP A 263 3.70 -21.71 13.39
CA ASP A 263 4.97 -21.50 12.71
C ASP A 263 5.16 -20.03 12.28
N LEU A 264 4.09 -19.39 11.81
CA LEU A 264 4.10 -17.96 11.48
C LEU A 264 4.30 -17.12 12.76
N ARG A 265 3.62 -17.47 13.85
CA ARG A 265 3.83 -16.84 15.16
C ARG A 265 5.29 -16.88 15.57
N ALA A 266 5.90 -18.06 15.51
CA ALA A 266 7.32 -18.24 15.85
C ALA A 266 8.26 -17.41 14.96
N ARG A 267 7.96 -17.28 13.65
CA ARG A 267 8.72 -16.41 12.75
C ARG A 267 8.61 -14.92 13.12
N ILE A 268 7.42 -14.48 13.50
CA ILE A 268 7.19 -13.10 13.97
C ILE A 268 7.95 -12.86 15.28
N ASP A 269 7.84 -13.75 16.25
CA ASP A 269 8.55 -13.60 17.53
C ASP A 269 10.08 -13.57 17.34
N ALA A 270 10.61 -14.42 16.45
CA ALA A 270 12.02 -14.42 16.08
C ALA A 270 12.43 -13.10 15.40
N GLN A 271 11.59 -12.57 14.50
CA GLN A 271 11.78 -11.27 13.86
C GLN A 271 11.83 -10.14 14.89
N GLU A 272 10.85 -10.09 15.81
CA GLU A 272 10.78 -9.05 16.84
C GLU A 272 12.01 -9.06 17.73
N LYS A 273 12.50 -10.25 18.09
CA LYS A 273 13.74 -10.41 18.87
C LYS A 273 14.99 -9.99 18.08
N ALA A 274 15.06 -10.33 16.80
CA ALA A 274 16.24 -10.08 15.96
C ALA A 274 16.29 -8.65 15.41
N GLY A 275 15.14 -7.98 15.30
CA GLY A 275 15.01 -6.69 14.60
C GLY A 275 15.19 -6.78 13.09
N ARG A 276 15.07 -7.97 12.50
CA ARG A 276 15.16 -8.26 11.04
C ARG A 276 14.33 -9.50 10.72
N LEU A 277 13.97 -9.71 9.44
CA LEU A 277 13.33 -10.97 9.04
C LEU A 277 14.26 -12.16 9.30
N VAL A 278 13.72 -13.22 9.88
CA VAL A 278 14.43 -14.49 10.11
C VAL A 278 13.84 -15.54 9.18
N PHE A 279 14.67 -16.11 8.31
CA PHE A 279 14.30 -17.16 7.37
C PHE A 279 14.74 -18.52 7.91
N SER A 280 13.97 -19.58 7.64
CA SER A 280 14.17 -20.93 8.17
C SER A 280 15.48 -21.64 7.76
N GLU A 281 16.28 -21.02 6.90
CA GLU A 281 17.56 -21.55 6.40
C GLU A 281 18.81 -21.02 7.12
N GLU A 282 18.67 -20.21 8.18
CA GLU A 282 19.74 -20.02 9.16
C GLU A 282 19.90 -21.31 10.01
N ARG A 283 20.19 -22.44 9.37
CA ARG A 283 20.82 -23.57 10.04
C ARG A 283 22.22 -23.10 10.39
N ALA A 284 22.47 -23.00 11.68
CA ALA A 284 23.80 -22.79 12.23
C ALA A 284 24.82 -23.62 11.45
N GLU A 285 25.78 -22.92 10.82
CA GLU A 285 27.06 -23.54 10.50
C GLU A 285 27.58 -24.10 11.83
N GLN A 286 27.62 -25.43 11.91
CA GLN A 286 28.31 -26.18 12.96
C GLN A 286 29.80 -26.16 12.69
#